data_AF-A0A524E7D7-F1
#
_entry.id   AF-A0A524E7D7-F1
#
_cell.length_a   1.000
_cell.length_b   1.000
_cell.length_c   1.000
_cell.angle_alpha   90.00
_cell.angle_beta   90.00
_cell.angle_gamma   90.00
#
_symmetry.space_group_name_H-M   'P 1'
#
loop_
_entity.id
_entity.type
_entity.pdbx_description
1 polymer ?
#
loop_
_entity_poly.entity_id
_entity_poly.type
_entity_poly.pdbx_seq_one_letter_code
_entity_poly.pdbx_strand_id
1 'polypeptide(L)'
;MEDDGARLAGRVLKCSISKLEFPEVCPVCMREPEDLVTVTVIEKSSFNKGPDNIISDYMGSRSEVDVALAQARGAATFWVPTCMKHGTGSLRTDRTKLVAVCGFFGLFYIVLYYVLGVINAIQLSRPLLGPAVGLVVSSSFMVLLLLYGAIPRALERKLRFLDIDRGKDLVYLRIMNPEYAEAFIQLNEMHTEIAE
;
A
#
# COMPACT_ATOMS: atom_id res chain seq x y z
N MET A 1 28.93 13.89 -15.57
CA MET A 1 27.59 14.32 -15.11
C MET A 1 26.78 13.16 -14.51
N GLU A 2 27.27 11.92 -14.46
CA GLU A 2 26.51 10.75 -13.96
C GLU A 2 26.48 10.57 -12.41
N ASP A 3 27.20 11.36 -11.62
CA ASP A 3 27.36 11.11 -10.17
C ASP A 3 26.30 11.81 -9.27
N ASP A 4 25.62 12.85 -9.77
CA ASP A 4 24.65 13.60 -8.95
C ASP A 4 23.28 12.91 -8.86
N GLY A 5 22.82 12.24 -9.93
CA GLY A 5 21.56 11.49 -9.93
C GLY A 5 21.53 10.37 -8.88
N ALA A 6 22.65 9.66 -8.68
CA ALA A 6 22.78 8.62 -7.67
C ALA A 6 22.69 9.17 -6.24
N ARG A 7 23.14 10.40 -6.01
CA ARG A 7 23.08 11.07 -4.70
C ARG A 7 21.67 11.51 -4.32
N LEU A 8 20.81 11.74 -5.30
CA LEU A 8 19.44 12.22 -5.13
C LEU A 8 18.45 11.07 -4.91
N ALA A 9 18.76 9.87 -5.40
CA ALA A 9 17.94 8.68 -5.19
C ALA A 9 17.77 8.36 -3.69
N GLY A 10 16.53 8.22 -3.26
CA GLY A 10 16.16 7.87 -1.89
C GLY A 10 16.09 9.03 -0.90
N ARG A 11 16.48 10.25 -1.30
CA ARG A 11 16.26 11.46 -0.48
C ARG A 11 14.78 11.80 -0.39
N VAL A 12 14.43 12.53 0.67
CA VAL A 12 13.07 13.06 0.82
C VAL A 12 13.02 14.39 0.08
N LEU A 13 12.09 14.50 -0.85
CA LEU A 13 11.80 15.72 -1.58
C LEU A 13 10.54 16.34 -0.97
N LYS A 14 10.59 17.65 -0.75
CA LYS A 14 9.49 18.46 -0.27
C LYS A 14 9.03 19.33 -1.44
N CYS A 15 7.79 19.14 -1.87
CA CYS A 15 7.23 19.84 -3.02
C CYS A 15 5.89 20.50 -2.70
N SER A 16 5.52 21.53 -3.47
CA SER A 16 4.19 22.13 -3.39
C SER A 16 3.13 21.23 -4.04
N ILE A 17 2.01 20.94 -3.36
CA ILE A 17 0.97 20.04 -3.88
C ILE A 17 0.30 20.65 -5.13
N SER A 18 -0.01 21.94 -5.08
CA SER A 18 -0.76 22.64 -6.13
C SER A 18 0.01 22.85 -7.43
N LYS A 19 1.34 22.79 -7.39
CA LYS A 19 2.23 23.08 -8.54
C LYS A 19 3.09 21.89 -8.96
N LEU A 20 2.81 20.71 -8.41
CA LEU A 20 3.59 19.51 -8.69
C LEU A 20 3.26 18.96 -10.08
N GLU A 21 4.28 18.79 -10.90
CA GLU A 21 4.18 18.09 -12.18
C GLU A 21 5.04 16.82 -12.17
N PHE A 22 4.57 15.76 -12.81
CA PHE A 22 5.33 14.51 -12.96
C PHE A 22 5.91 14.42 -14.37
N PRO A 23 7.19 14.05 -14.53
CA PRO A 23 7.78 13.79 -15.83
C PRO A 23 6.96 12.75 -16.61
N GLU A 24 6.77 12.99 -17.91
CA GLU A 24 6.07 12.09 -18.84
C GLU A 24 6.91 10.83 -19.19
N VAL A 25 7.39 10.12 -18.18
CA VAL A 25 8.12 8.86 -18.29
C VAL A 25 7.77 7.96 -17.11
N CYS A 26 7.86 6.64 -17.28
CA CYS A 26 7.54 5.72 -16.20
C CYS A 26 8.60 5.79 -15.06
N PRO A 27 8.22 6.04 -13.80
CA PRO A 27 9.17 6.15 -12.67
C PRO A 27 9.92 4.85 -12.36
N VAL A 28 9.42 3.71 -12.83
CA VAL A 28 10.02 2.40 -12.58
C VAL A 28 11.06 2.03 -13.63
N CYS A 29 10.80 2.35 -14.91
CA CYS A 29 11.60 1.84 -16.03
C CYS A 29 11.97 2.87 -17.10
N MET A 30 11.63 4.16 -16.90
CA MET A 30 11.96 5.28 -17.80
C MET A 30 11.46 5.12 -19.25
N ARG A 31 10.43 4.29 -19.46
CA ARG A 31 9.80 4.12 -20.77
C ARG A 31 8.68 5.15 -20.95
N GLU A 32 8.30 5.35 -22.21
CA GLU A 32 7.18 6.20 -22.60
C GLU A 32 5.90 5.81 -21.84
N PRO A 33 5.13 6.81 -21.38
CA PRO A 33 3.92 6.58 -20.60
C PRO A 33 2.77 6.23 -21.53
N GLU A 34 2.03 5.20 -21.16
CA GLU A 34 0.86 4.70 -21.91
C GLU A 34 -0.40 4.73 -21.02
N ASP A 35 -0.23 4.92 -19.70
CA ASP A 35 -1.28 4.84 -18.70
C ASP A 35 -1.03 5.84 -17.55
N LEU A 36 -2.10 6.24 -16.87
CA LEU A 36 -2.08 7.20 -15.75
C LEU A 36 -2.61 6.53 -14.48
N VAL A 37 -1.74 6.41 -13.48
CA VAL A 37 -2.13 5.84 -12.18
C VAL A 37 -2.51 6.95 -11.21
N THR A 38 -3.72 6.86 -10.65
CA THR A 38 -4.14 7.70 -9.54
C THR A 38 -3.52 7.22 -8.23
N VAL A 39 -2.72 8.08 -7.60
CA VAL A 39 -2.19 7.85 -6.24
C VAL A 39 -2.87 8.81 -5.29
N THR A 40 -3.77 8.29 -4.47
CA THR A 40 -4.43 9.04 -3.40
C THR A 40 -3.63 8.92 -2.12
N VAL A 41 -3.21 10.05 -1.57
CA VAL A 41 -2.47 10.13 -0.32
C VAL A 41 -3.31 10.96 0.66
N ILE A 42 -3.40 10.47 1.89
CA ILE A 42 -4.26 11.04 2.91
C ILE A 42 -3.35 11.65 3.97
N GLU A 43 -3.54 12.93 4.25
CA GLU A 43 -2.85 13.64 5.33
C GLU A 43 -2.99 12.85 6.63
N LYS A 44 -1.88 12.65 7.34
CA LYS A 44 -1.90 12.01 8.65
C LYS A 44 -2.54 12.96 9.65
N SER A 45 -3.86 12.96 9.72
CA SER A 45 -4.57 13.68 10.76
C SER A 45 -4.15 13.11 12.12
N SER A 46 -4.06 13.98 13.12
CA SER A 46 -3.80 13.63 14.53
C SER A 46 -4.79 12.59 15.10
N PHE A 47 -5.87 12.28 14.37
CA PHE A 47 -6.81 11.18 14.67
C PHE A 47 -6.25 9.77 14.43
N ASN A 48 -5.06 9.60 13.83
CA ASN A 48 -4.45 8.29 13.61
C ASN A 48 -3.27 7.98 14.54
N LYS A 49 -3.00 8.80 15.56
CA LYS A 49 -2.01 8.50 16.62
C LYS A 49 -2.71 7.88 17.83
N GLY A 50 -2.93 6.57 17.80
CA GLY A 50 -3.18 5.80 19.03
C GLY A 50 -4.03 4.54 18.83
N PRO A 51 -3.75 3.45 19.57
CA PRO A 51 -4.60 2.26 19.64
C PRO A 51 -5.93 2.51 20.39
N ASP A 52 -6.17 3.73 20.86
CA ASP A 52 -7.30 4.07 21.74
C ASP A 52 -8.46 4.75 21.01
N ASN A 53 -8.38 4.91 19.69
CA ASN A 53 -9.45 5.52 18.89
C ASN A 53 -10.51 4.49 18.45
N ILE A 54 -10.79 3.51 19.32
CA ILE A 54 -12.06 2.81 19.30
C ILE A 54 -13.08 3.85 19.76
N ILE A 55 -13.61 4.62 18.82
CA ILE A 55 -14.89 5.30 19.02
C ILE A 55 -15.87 4.15 19.27
N SER A 56 -16.19 3.91 20.53
CA SER A 56 -17.16 2.90 20.93
C SER A 56 -18.50 3.31 20.34
N ASP A 57 -18.86 2.69 19.22
CA ASP A 57 -20.08 2.95 18.48
C ASP A 57 -21.25 2.29 19.20
N TYR A 58 -21.71 2.92 20.28
CA TYR A 58 -22.96 2.56 20.96
C TYR A 58 -24.08 3.60 20.74
N MET A 59 -23.80 4.75 20.10
CA MET A 59 -24.85 5.71 19.75
C MET A 59 -24.51 6.52 18.50
N GLY A 60 -25.29 6.28 17.43
CA GLY A 60 -25.57 7.28 16.40
C GLY A 60 -24.67 7.25 15.18
N SER A 61 -25.25 6.80 14.07
CA SER A 61 -24.72 6.69 12.70
C SER A 61 -24.28 8.00 12.03
N ARG A 62 -23.59 8.89 12.73
CA ARG A 62 -23.02 10.15 12.19
C ARG A 62 -21.49 10.14 12.13
N SER A 63 -20.82 9.28 12.90
CA SER A 63 -19.36 9.26 13.04
C SER A 63 -18.61 8.79 11.78
N GLU A 64 -19.03 7.70 11.13
CA GLU A 64 -18.29 7.14 9.98
C GLU A 64 -18.30 8.07 8.76
N VAL A 65 -19.43 8.74 8.49
CA VAL A 65 -19.55 9.67 7.35
C VAL A 65 -18.72 10.92 7.61
N ASP A 66 -18.72 11.45 8.83
CA ASP A 66 -17.93 12.64 9.19
C ASP A 66 -16.43 12.34 9.21
N VAL A 67 -16.02 11.14 9.67
CA VAL A 67 -14.64 10.66 9.59
C VAL A 67 -14.22 10.44 8.15
N ALA A 68 -15.07 9.83 7.32
CA ALA A 68 -14.81 9.67 5.89
C ALA A 68 -14.77 11.02 5.16
N LEU A 69 -15.61 11.99 5.55
CA LEU A 69 -15.60 13.35 5.02
C LEU A 69 -14.32 14.10 5.42
N ALA A 70 -13.90 13.99 6.68
CA ALA A 70 -12.67 14.59 7.18
C ALA A 70 -11.44 13.96 6.50
N GLN A 71 -11.46 12.65 6.28
CA GLN A 71 -10.42 11.91 5.56
C GLN A 71 -10.39 12.28 4.07
N ALA A 72 -11.55 12.46 3.43
CA ALA A 72 -11.66 12.94 2.06
C ALA A 72 -11.20 14.41 1.93
N ARG A 73 -11.49 15.25 2.94
CA ARG A 73 -11.00 16.64 3.03
C ARG A 73 -9.49 16.72 3.25
N GLY A 74 -8.86 15.70 3.82
CA GLY A 74 -7.40 15.56 3.95
C GLY A 74 -6.72 14.78 2.82
N ALA A 75 -7.46 14.31 1.81
CA ALA A 75 -6.91 13.50 0.72
C ALA A 75 -6.46 14.36 -0.47
N ALA A 76 -5.25 14.11 -0.97
CA ALA A 76 -4.74 14.63 -2.24
C ALA A 76 -4.53 13.48 -3.23
N THR A 77 -4.97 13.67 -4.48
CA THR A 77 -4.85 12.69 -5.55
C THR A 77 -3.86 13.17 -6.60
N PHE A 78 -2.83 12.37 -6.87
CA PHE A 78 -1.83 12.64 -7.89
C PHE A 78 -2.01 11.71 -9.08
N TRP A 79 -1.76 12.22 -10.28
CA TRP A 79 -1.78 11.44 -11.52
C TRP A 79 -0.34 11.18 -11.94
N VAL A 80 0.10 9.93 -11.81
CA VAL A 80 1.48 9.55 -12.13
C VAL A 80 1.50 8.80 -13.47
N PRO A 81 2.23 9.30 -14.48
CA PRO A 81 2.37 8.62 -15.77
C PRO A 81 3.20 7.34 -15.62
N THR A 82 2.71 6.26 -16.23
CA THR A 82 3.31 4.92 -16.15
C THR A 82 3.19 4.18 -17.48
N CYS A 83 4.03 3.17 -17.70
CA CYS A 83 3.86 2.26 -18.84
C CYS A 83 2.78 1.21 -18.53
N MET A 84 2.21 0.56 -19.56
CA MET A 84 1.15 -0.45 -19.37
C MET A 84 1.53 -1.57 -18.38
N LYS A 85 2.81 -1.97 -18.33
CA LYS A 85 3.27 -3.01 -17.39
C LYS A 85 3.18 -2.59 -15.92
N HIS A 86 3.34 -1.31 -15.63
CA HIS A 86 3.38 -0.77 -14.26
C HIS A 86 2.13 0.03 -13.87
N GLY A 87 1.30 0.43 -14.85
CA GLY A 87 0.04 1.14 -14.66
C GLY A 87 -1.17 0.21 -14.49
N THR A 88 -1.67 -0.34 -15.59
CA THR A 88 -2.85 -1.22 -15.64
C THR A 88 -2.64 -2.57 -14.97
N GLY A 89 -1.39 -3.09 -14.97
CA GLY A 89 -1.02 -4.32 -14.26
C GLY A 89 -1.02 -4.20 -12.72
N SER A 90 -1.22 -2.99 -12.20
CA SER A 90 -1.24 -2.64 -10.79
C SER A 90 -2.68 -2.58 -10.27
N LEU A 91 -3.48 -3.62 -10.46
CA LEU A 91 -4.74 -3.78 -9.72
C LEU A 91 -4.44 -4.40 -8.35
N ARG A 92 -4.22 -3.56 -7.33
CA ARG A 92 -4.16 -3.97 -5.91
C ARG A 92 -5.47 -4.63 -5.54
N THR A 93 -6.58 -4.17 -6.09
CA THR A 93 -7.90 -4.74 -5.84
C THR A 93 -7.90 -6.24 -6.12
N ASP A 94 -7.43 -6.70 -7.26
CA ASP A 94 -7.78 -8.07 -7.65
C ASP A 94 -6.88 -9.09 -6.98
N ARG A 95 -5.56 -8.83 -6.90
CA ARG A 95 -4.63 -9.74 -6.21
C ARG A 95 -4.82 -9.73 -4.70
N THR A 96 -4.98 -8.57 -4.07
CA THR A 96 -5.18 -8.54 -2.60
C THR A 96 -6.60 -8.97 -2.22
N LYS A 97 -7.63 -8.70 -3.03
CA LYS A 97 -8.96 -9.28 -2.81
C LYS A 97 -8.94 -10.79 -3.04
N LEU A 98 -8.28 -11.30 -4.07
CA LEU A 98 -8.14 -12.76 -4.26
C LEU A 98 -7.38 -13.39 -3.10
N VAL A 99 -6.26 -12.82 -2.66
CA VAL A 99 -5.52 -13.34 -1.50
C VAL A 99 -6.35 -13.23 -0.22
N ALA A 100 -7.13 -12.16 -0.02
CA ALA A 100 -8.02 -12.02 1.13
C ALA A 100 -9.19 -13.01 1.08
N VAL A 101 -9.79 -13.22 -0.09
CA VAL A 101 -10.89 -14.18 -0.32
C VAL A 101 -10.37 -15.61 -0.15
N CYS A 102 -9.25 -15.97 -0.77
CA CYS A 102 -8.59 -17.25 -0.58
C CYS A 102 -8.11 -17.45 0.86
N GLY A 103 -7.67 -16.38 1.53
CA GLY A 103 -7.31 -16.41 2.95
C GLY A 103 -8.53 -16.66 3.84
N PHE A 104 -9.65 -16.00 3.57
CA PHE A 104 -10.89 -16.16 4.32
C PHE A 104 -11.49 -17.57 4.15
N PHE A 105 -11.65 -18.03 2.90
CA PHE A 105 -12.14 -19.38 2.61
C PHE A 105 -11.13 -20.46 3.03
N GLY A 106 -9.83 -20.20 2.84
CA GLY A 106 -8.75 -21.09 3.29
C GLY A 106 -8.75 -21.27 4.80
N LEU A 107 -8.77 -20.17 5.56
CA LEU A 107 -8.88 -20.19 7.04
C LEU A 107 -10.09 -21.01 7.48
N PHE A 108 -11.24 -20.73 6.88
CA PHE A 108 -12.47 -21.43 7.23
C PHE A 108 -12.35 -22.94 7.02
N TYR A 109 -11.82 -23.38 5.88
CA TYR A 109 -11.63 -24.80 5.59
C TYR A 109 -10.60 -25.47 6.50
N ILE A 110 -9.53 -24.77 6.88
CA ILE A 110 -8.51 -25.28 7.82
C ILE A 110 -9.14 -25.53 9.19
N VAL A 111 -9.91 -24.56 9.69
CA VAL A 111 -10.62 -24.67 10.97
C VAL A 111 -11.63 -25.83 10.93
N LEU A 112 -12.43 -25.92 9.86
CA LEU A 112 -13.43 -26.95 9.69
C LEU A 112 -12.81 -28.35 9.61
N TYR A 113 -11.73 -28.53 8.84
CA TYR A 113 -10.97 -29.78 8.76
C TYR A 113 -10.43 -30.20 10.13
N TYR A 114 -9.85 -29.27 10.89
CA TYR A 114 -9.32 -29.56 12.21
C TYR A 114 -10.42 -29.97 13.20
N VAL A 115 -11.54 -29.24 13.24
CA VAL A 115 -12.68 -29.57 14.10
C VAL A 115 -13.23 -30.97 13.79
N LEU A 116 -13.40 -31.30 12.50
CA LEU A 116 -13.80 -32.66 12.07
C LEU A 116 -12.77 -33.72 12.47
N GLY A 117 -11.48 -33.41 12.34
CA GLY A 117 -10.39 -34.29 12.78
C GLY A 117 -10.42 -34.56 14.29
N VAL A 118 -10.71 -33.54 15.11
CA VAL A 118 -10.85 -33.66 16.56
C VAL A 118 -12.08 -34.49 16.91
N ILE A 119 -13.24 -34.22 16.29
CA ILE A 119 -14.47 -35.00 16.52
C ILE A 119 -14.23 -36.48 16.19
N ASN A 120 -13.60 -36.77 15.05
CA ASN A 120 -13.29 -38.14 14.64
C ASN A 120 -12.29 -38.81 15.59
N ALA A 121 -11.26 -38.08 16.05
CA ALA A 121 -10.30 -38.60 17.02
C ALA A 121 -10.96 -38.97 18.34
N ILE A 122 -11.90 -38.16 18.83
CA ILE A 122 -12.67 -38.43 20.05
C ILE A 122 -13.61 -39.63 19.86
N GLN A 123 -14.33 -39.70 18.73
CA GLN A 123 -15.31 -40.77 18.49
C GLN A 123 -14.67 -42.13 18.20
N LEU A 124 -13.56 -42.17 17.47
CA LEU A 124 -12.90 -43.41 17.05
C LEU A 124 -11.60 -43.72 17.82
N SER A 125 -11.30 -42.98 18.90
CA SER A 125 -10.07 -43.14 19.69
C SER A 125 -8.78 -43.09 18.85
N ARG A 126 -8.78 -42.30 17.77
CA ARG A 126 -7.66 -42.21 16.83
C ARG A 126 -6.64 -41.16 17.28
N PRO A 127 -5.36 -41.31 16.91
CA PRO A 127 -4.34 -40.33 17.24
C PRO A 127 -4.61 -38.98 16.56
N LEU A 128 -4.52 -37.90 17.36
CA LEU A 128 -4.67 -36.50 16.92
C LEU A 128 -3.52 -36.00 16.05
N LEU A 129 -2.45 -36.78 15.90
CA LEU A 129 -1.24 -36.38 15.21
C LEU A 129 -1.49 -36.11 13.71
N GLY A 130 -2.33 -36.91 13.05
CA GLY A 130 -2.70 -36.70 11.64
C GLY A 130 -3.39 -35.34 11.40
N PRO A 131 -4.51 -35.05 12.09
CA PRO A 131 -5.18 -33.76 12.02
C PRO A 131 -4.28 -32.56 12.38
N ALA A 132 -3.41 -32.71 13.38
CA ALA A 132 -2.48 -31.66 13.79
C ALA A 132 -1.45 -31.32 12.69
N VAL A 133 -0.88 -32.34 12.03
CA VAL A 133 0.04 -32.12 10.90
C VAL A 133 -0.67 -31.41 9.74
N GLY A 134 -1.90 -31.82 9.42
CA GLY A 134 -2.71 -31.16 8.39
C GLY A 134 -2.97 -29.68 8.68
N LEU A 135 -3.23 -29.33 9.94
CA LEU A 135 -3.41 -27.94 10.37
C LEU A 135 -2.11 -27.12 10.20
N VAL A 136 -0.96 -27.67 10.58
CA VAL A 136 0.32 -26.96 10.49
C VAL A 136 0.69 -26.67 9.03
N VAL A 137 0.57 -27.67 8.15
CA VAL A 137 0.92 -27.53 6.72
C VAL A 137 0.04 -26.48 6.05
N SER A 138 -1.27 -26.57 6.26
CA SER A 138 -2.23 -25.65 5.63
C SER A 138 -2.13 -24.23 6.17
N SER A 139 -1.92 -24.07 7.49
CA SER A 139 -1.68 -22.75 8.09
C SER A 139 -0.38 -22.13 7.57
N SER A 140 0.70 -22.91 7.44
CA SER A 140 1.97 -22.45 6.89
C SER A 140 1.83 -21.96 5.44
N PHE A 141 1.17 -22.76 4.59
CA PHE A 141 0.92 -22.39 3.19
C PHE A 141 0.13 -21.07 3.07
N MET A 142 -0.86 -20.89 3.94
CA MET A 142 -1.67 -19.69 3.92
C MET A 142 -0.92 -18.46 4.46
N VAL A 143 -0.08 -18.62 5.47
CA VAL A 143 0.83 -17.54 5.92
C VAL A 143 1.74 -17.09 4.78
N LEU A 144 2.29 -18.03 4.00
CA LEU A 144 3.12 -17.70 2.83
C LEU A 144 2.34 -16.92 1.76
N LEU A 145 1.09 -17.29 1.49
CA LEU A 145 0.23 -16.56 0.56
C LEU A 145 -0.07 -15.13 1.04
N LEU A 146 -0.34 -14.96 2.34
CA LEU A 146 -0.55 -13.64 2.94
C LEU A 146 0.70 -12.77 2.85
N LEU A 147 1.88 -13.34 3.13
CA LEU A 147 3.16 -12.64 3.00
C LEU A 147 3.43 -12.21 1.56
N TYR A 148 3.13 -13.07 0.59
CA TYR A 148 3.26 -12.73 -0.83
C TYR A 148 2.32 -11.56 -1.22
N GLY A 149 1.09 -11.55 -0.69
CA GLY A 149 0.14 -10.46 -0.90
C GLY A 149 0.55 -9.13 -0.25
N ALA A 150 1.42 -9.14 0.75
CA ALA A 150 1.87 -7.95 1.47
C ALA A 150 3.02 -7.19 0.78
N ILE A 151 3.58 -7.73 -0.31
CA ILE A 151 4.71 -7.10 -1.00
C ILE A 151 4.24 -5.84 -1.77
N PRO A 152 4.86 -4.66 -1.52
CA PRO A 152 4.47 -3.41 -2.18
C PRO A 152 4.74 -3.42 -3.69
N ARG A 153 3.94 -2.66 -4.45
CA ARG A 153 4.02 -2.61 -5.92
C ARG A 153 5.39 -2.09 -6.39
N ALA A 154 5.75 -2.39 -7.64
CA ALA A 154 6.96 -1.82 -8.25
C ALA A 154 6.95 -0.29 -8.24
N LEU A 155 5.80 0.32 -8.53
CA LEU A 155 5.58 1.77 -8.45
C LEU A 155 5.78 2.30 -7.02
N GLU A 156 5.08 1.73 -6.03
CA GLU A 156 5.18 2.14 -4.61
C GLU A 156 6.59 1.95 -4.03
N ARG A 157 7.34 0.96 -4.52
CA ARG A 157 8.74 0.75 -4.16
C ARG A 157 9.68 1.82 -4.74
N LYS A 158 9.32 2.42 -5.88
CA LYS A 158 10.16 3.41 -6.58
C LYS A 158 9.73 4.86 -6.37
N LEU A 159 8.45 5.09 -6.09
CA LEU A 159 7.86 6.39 -5.80
C LEU A 159 6.99 6.24 -4.55
N ARG A 160 7.43 6.83 -3.43
CA ARG A 160 6.74 6.72 -2.14
C ARG A 160 6.36 8.10 -1.62
N PHE A 161 5.07 8.30 -1.37
CA PHE A 161 4.56 9.48 -0.67
C PHE A 161 4.64 9.21 0.83
N LEU A 162 5.35 10.07 1.57
CA LEU A 162 5.62 9.90 3.00
C LEU A 162 4.60 10.63 3.86
N ASP A 163 4.29 11.87 3.50
CA ASP A 163 3.31 12.70 4.18
C ASP A 163 2.79 13.83 3.30
N ILE A 164 1.65 14.39 3.69
CA ILE A 164 1.05 15.56 3.06
C ILE A 164 0.60 16.50 4.17
N ASP A 165 0.96 17.78 4.04
CA ASP A 165 0.46 18.87 4.86
C ASP A 165 -0.37 19.77 3.95
N ARG A 166 -1.69 19.60 3.99
CA ARG A 166 -2.59 20.34 3.10
C ARG A 166 -2.71 21.81 3.51
N GLY A 167 -2.51 22.11 4.79
CA GLY A 167 -2.53 23.47 5.32
C GLY A 167 -1.36 24.32 4.83
N LYS A 168 -0.20 23.70 4.61
CA LYS A 168 0.98 24.37 4.05
C LYS A 168 1.19 24.17 2.54
N ASP A 169 0.28 23.44 1.89
CA ASP A 169 0.40 23.05 0.48
C ASP A 169 1.67 22.24 0.19
N LEU A 170 2.07 21.32 1.09
CA LEU A 170 3.33 20.57 0.98
C LEU A 170 3.11 19.05 0.89
N VAL A 171 3.90 18.39 0.06
CA VAL A 171 4.00 16.93 -0.04
C VAL A 171 5.45 16.48 0.13
N TYR A 172 5.63 15.43 0.93
CA TYR A 172 6.90 14.76 1.12
C TYR A 172 6.91 13.47 0.31
N LEU A 173 7.83 13.38 -0.64
CA LEU A 173 7.95 12.26 -1.56
C LEU A 173 9.38 11.72 -1.60
N ARG A 174 9.52 10.41 -1.80
CA ARG A 174 10.80 9.71 -1.91
C ARG A 174 10.84 8.97 -3.23
N ILE A 175 11.79 9.33 -4.08
CA ILE A 175 12.01 8.73 -5.39
C ILE A 175 13.29 7.88 -5.30
N MET A 176 13.17 6.57 -5.59
CA MET A 176 14.30 5.64 -5.51
C MET A 176 15.02 5.43 -6.85
N ASN A 177 14.44 5.90 -7.96
CA ASN A 177 15.08 5.84 -9.27
C ASN A 177 15.88 7.14 -9.51
N PRO A 178 17.21 7.10 -9.62
CA PRO A 178 18.05 8.30 -9.74
C PRO A 178 17.72 9.14 -10.97
N GLU A 179 17.58 8.50 -12.13
CA GLU A 179 17.30 9.19 -13.41
C GLU A 179 15.93 9.88 -13.36
N TYR A 180 14.93 9.22 -12.77
CA TYR A 180 13.61 9.81 -12.60
C TYR A 180 13.61 10.95 -11.57
N ALA A 181 14.39 10.81 -10.49
CA ALA A 181 14.50 11.84 -9.45
C ALA A 181 15.10 13.12 -10.03
N GLU A 182 16.13 13.00 -10.87
CA GLU A 182 16.75 14.13 -11.54
C GLU A 182 15.77 14.81 -12.50
N ALA A 183 15.10 14.05 -13.38
CA ALA A 183 14.09 14.59 -14.29
C ALA A 183 12.94 15.29 -13.54
N PHE A 184 12.52 14.72 -12.40
CA PHE A 184 11.49 15.29 -11.55
C PHE A 184 11.92 16.61 -10.90
N ILE A 185 13.15 16.67 -10.39
CA ILE A 185 13.71 17.89 -9.78
C ILE A 185 13.88 18.98 -10.83
N GLN A 186 14.38 18.65 -12.02
CA GLN A 186 14.54 19.60 -13.13
C GLN A 186 13.19 20.21 -13.55
N LEU A 187 12.14 19.38 -13.64
CA LEU A 187 10.81 19.86 -13.99
C LEU A 187 10.21 20.78 -12.92
N ASN A 188 10.49 20.51 -11.64
CA ASN A 188 9.89 21.20 -10.50
C ASN A 188 10.92 22.05 -9.72
N GLU A 189 11.96 22.56 -10.37
CA GLU A 189 13.13 23.17 -9.71
C GLU A 189 12.74 24.33 -8.78
N MET A 190 11.76 25.15 -9.19
CA MET A 190 11.27 26.28 -8.40
C MET A 190 10.38 25.89 -7.20
N HIS A 191 9.96 24.63 -7.12
CA HIS A 191 8.94 24.16 -6.18
C HIS A 191 9.37 22.92 -5.41
N THR A 192 10.63 22.50 -5.55
CA THR A 192 11.18 21.28 -4.93
C THR A 192 12.38 21.62 -4.08
N GLU A 193 12.28 21.28 -2.80
CA GLU A 193 13.39 21.36 -1.85
C GLU A 193 13.79 19.94 -1.44
N ILE A 194 15.09 19.68 -1.33
CA ILE A 194 15.59 18.44 -0.74
C ILE A 194 15.47 18.57 0.77
N ALA A 195 14.58 17.80 1.38
CA ALA A 195 14.48 17.69 2.83
C ALA A 195 15.55 16.71 3.33
N GLU A 196 16.45 17.20 4.19
CA GLU A 196 17.46 16.39 4.88
C GLU A 196 16.84 15.34 5.81
#